data_AF-A0A7X7E5H1-F1
#
_entry.id   AF-A0A7X7E5H1-F1
#
_cell.length_a   1.000
_cell.length_b   1.000
_cell.length_c   1.000
_cell.angle_alpha   90.00
_cell.angle_beta   90.00
_cell.angle_gamma   90.00
#
_symmetry.space_group_name_H-M   'P 1'
#
loop_
_entity.id
_entity.type
_entity.pdbx_description
1 polymer ?
#
loop_
_entity_poly.entity_id
_entity_poly.type
_entity_poly.pdbx_seq_one_letter_code
_entity_poly.pdbx_strand_id
1 'polypeptide(L)'
;MMKKENQNLEFVAARLEGLEETIISRLIDRAQFHVNSSVYLAGKSGFSGEPSRSLFEIRMQYQENMDALFGRFCVPEERPFTRNLPSPRRAVILEETGLNILNFDKVNLSSEILTDYFDLITKLCQPSDDGQYGSSVEHDIYALQAIARRIHYGAMYIAECKYSSSTDLLNQLIENNDYNGMMSALTRKDVEDRIITRIREKTIAAQVSINELVRYRIDPEIVVKFYRDTIIPLTKKGEIAYLLNRRRN
;
A
#
# COMPACT_ATOMS: atom_id res chain seq x y z
N MET A 1 -11.07 -17.75 13.64
CA MET A 1 -11.91 -17.75 12.42
C MET A 1 -11.10 -17.22 11.24
N MET A 2 -10.32 -16.17 11.50
CA MET A 2 -9.49 -15.44 10.55
C MET A 2 -8.46 -16.30 9.78
N LYS A 3 -7.84 -17.31 10.40
CA LYS A 3 -6.89 -18.23 9.72
C LYS A 3 -7.52 -18.94 8.51
N LYS A 4 -8.72 -19.48 8.66
CA LYS A 4 -9.42 -20.21 7.58
C LYS A 4 -9.82 -19.26 6.45
N GLU A 5 -10.25 -18.06 6.82
CA GLU A 5 -10.63 -17.01 5.86
C GLU A 5 -9.41 -16.54 5.06
N ASN A 6 -8.29 -16.27 5.73
CA ASN A 6 -7.04 -15.83 5.10
C ASN A 6 -6.31 -16.94 4.30
N GLN A 7 -6.75 -18.19 4.42
CA GLN A 7 -6.30 -19.31 3.57
C GLN A 7 -7.24 -19.55 2.37
N ASN A 8 -8.37 -18.86 2.31
CA ASN A 8 -9.31 -18.92 1.19
C ASN A 8 -9.01 -17.79 0.19
N LEU A 9 -8.59 -18.16 -1.03
CA LEU A 9 -8.24 -17.21 -2.08
C LEU A 9 -9.40 -16.27 -2.48
N GLU A 10 -10.65 -16.75 -2.44
CA GLU A 10 -11.83 -15.94 -2.75
C GLU A 10 -12.06 -14.86 -1.69
N PHE A 11 -11.91 -15.21 -0.41
CA PHE A 11 -12.03 -14.26 0.69
C PHE A 11 -10.92 -13.20 0.64
N VAL A 12 -9.67 -13.63 0.42
CA VAL A 12 -8.54 -12.72 0.26
C VAL A 12 -8.78 -11.77 -0.92
N ALA A 13 -9.26 -12.28 -2.06
CA ALA A 13 -9.62 -11.46 -3.21
C ALA A 13 -10.72 -10.44 -2.88
N ALA A 14 -11.81 -10.86 -2.25
CA ALA A 14 -12.89 -9.96 -1.83
C ALA A 14 -12.40 -8.85 -0.86
N ARG A 15 -11.50 -9.19 0.06
CA ARG A 15 -10.88 -8.19 0.95
C ARG A 15 -10.00 -7.20 0.19
N LEU A 16 -9.21 -7.68 -0.77
CA LEU A 16 -8.43 -6.80 -1.66
C LEU A 16 -9.34 -5.86 -2.43
N GLU A 17 -10.52 -6.30 -2.88
CA GLU A 17 -11.51 -5.46 -3.56
C GLU A 17 -12.06 -4.34 -2.67
N GLY A 18 -12.32 -4.62 -1.39
CA GLY A 18 -12.73 -3.57 -0.43
C GLY A 18 -11.62 -2.54 -0.16
N LEU A 19 -10.36 -2.97 -0.15
CA LEU A 19 -9.22 -2.05 -0.01
C LEU A 19 -9.05 -1.12 -1.22
N GLU A 20 -9.53 -1.51 -2.41
CA GLU A 20 -9.53 -0.64 -3.60
C GLU A 20 -10.35 0.62 -3.39
N GLU A 21 -11.52 0.50 -2.77
CA GLU A 21 -12.43 1.63 -2.50
C GLU A 21 -11.80 2.62 -1.53
N THR A 22 -11.08 2.10 -0.53
CA THR A 22 -10.33 2.94 0.41
C THR A 22 -9.28 3.76 -0.33
N ILE A 23 -8.46 3.13 -1.18
CA ILE A 23 -7.41 3.81 -1.95
C ILE A 23 -8.02 4.88 -2.84
N ILE A 24 -9.06 4.54 -3.61
CA ILE A 24 -9.73 5.48 -4.52
C ILE A 24 -10.23 6.71 -3.74
N SER A 25 -10.92 6.50 -2.62
CA SER A 25 -11.39 7.59 -1.76
C SER A 25 -10.25 8.47 -1.25
N ARG A 26 -9.15 7.87 -0.76
CA ARG A 26 -8.01 8.65 -0.24
C ARG A 26 -7.30 9.45 -1.34
N LEU A 27 -7.20 8.91 -2.55
CA LEU A 27 -6.62 9.62 -3.69
C LEU A 27 -7.52 10.78 -4.16
N ILE A 28 -8.84 10.56 -4.20
CA ILE A 28 -9.80 11.63 -4.50
C ILE A 28 -9.67 12.76 -3.46
N ASP A 29 -9.57 12.44 -2.18
CA ASP A 29 -9.44 13.45 -1.12
C ASP A 29 -8.11 14.20 -1.22
N ARG A 30 -6.99 13.50 -1.50
CA ARG A 30 -5.68 14.15 -1.71
C ARG A 30 -5.68 15.10 -2.92
N ALA A 31 -6.38 14.74 -3.98
CA ALA A 31 -6.45 15.54 -5.21
C ALA A 31 -7.27 16.83 -5.06
N GLN A 32 -7.93 17.05 -3.92
CA GLN A 32 -8.60 18.32 -3.62
C GLN A 32 -7.61 19.44 -3.27
N PHE A 33 -6.34 19.10 -3.02
CA PHE A 33 -5.25 20.03 -2.77
C PHE A 33 -4.27 20.02 -3.94
N HIS A 34 -3.57 21.12 -4.17
CA HIS A 34 -2.53 21.21 -5.18
C HIS A 34 -1.33 20.31 -4.84
N VAL A 35 -0.38 20.21 -5.77
CA VAL A 35 0.86 19.45 -5.55
C VAL A 35 1.59 19.95 -4.31
N ASN A 36 1.63 21.28 -4.06
CA ASN A 36 2.25 21.86 -2.88
C ASN A 36 3.70 21.37 -2.67
N SER A 37 4.53 21.44 -3.73
CA SER A 37 5.85 20.79 -3.79
C SER A 37 6.77 21.12 -2.60
N SER A 38 6.58 22.29 -1.98
CA SER A 38 7.35 22.74 -0.81
C SER A 38 7.30 21.76 0.36
N VAL A 39 6.18 21.03 0.56
CA VAL A 39 6.01 20.10 1.69
C VAL A 39 6.93 18.88 1.64
N TYR A 40 7.44 18.56 0.45
CA TYR A 40 8.34 17.43 0.21
C TYR A 40 9.83 17.84 0.20
N LEU A 41 10.13 19.15 0.24
CA LEU A 41 11.50 19.65 0.18
C LEU A 41 12.16 19.72 1.56
N ALA A 42 13.37 19.17 1.65
CA ALA A 42 14.24 19.24 2.82
C ALA A 42 14.46 20.71 3.25
N GLY A 43 14.30 20.98 4.55
CA GLY A 43 14.48 22.31 5.14
C GLY A 43 13.40 23.34 4.78
N LYS A 44 12.30 22.91 4.16
CA LYS A 44 11.13 23.75 3.84
C LYS A 44 9.90 23.37 4.67
N SER A 45 10.09 22.66 5.78
CA SER A 45 8.98 22.19 6.61
C SER A 45 8.15 23.30 7.25
N GLY A 46 8.75 24.46 7.54
CA GLY A 46 8.14 25.47 8.40
C GLY A 46 7.96 25.01 9.85
N PHE A 47 8.50 23.85 10.23
CA PHE A 47 8.35 23.26 11.54
C PHE A 47 9.49 23.72 12.46
N SER A 48 9.14 24.32 13.60
CA SER A 48 10.14 24.86 14.53
C SER A 48 11.03 23.74 15.08
N GLY A 49 12.35 23.94 15.02
CA GLY A 49 13.34 22.97 15.49
C GLY A 49 13.74 21.89 14.49
N GLU A 50 13.18 21.88 13.26
CA GLU A 50 13.48 20.89 12.23
C GLU A 50 14.02 21.55 10.94
N PRO A 51 15.31 21.96 10.92
CA PRO A 51 15.86 22.80 9.86
C PRO A 51 16.20 22.05 8.56
N SER A 52 16.25 20.72 8.59
CA SER A 52 16.74 19.90 7.46
C SER A 52 15.68 18.99 6.85
N ARG A 53 14.60 18.68 7.56
CA ARG A 53 13.58 17.73 7.12
C ARG A 53 12.45 18.42 6.36
N SER A 54 11.75 17.68 5.51
CA SER A 54 10.53 18.16 4.87
C SER A 54 9.33 18.08 5.82
N LEU A 55 8.25 18.81 5.51
CA LEU A 55 7.03 18.74 6.33
C LEU A 55 6.44 17.32 6.30
N PHE A 56 6.48 16.67 5.13
CA PHE A 56 6.02 15.29 4.95
C PHE A 56 6.79 14.31 5.85
N GLU A 57 8.13 14.37 5.84
CA GLU A 57 8.98 13.47 6.65
C GLU A 57 8.67 13.58 8.14
N ILE A 58 8.50 14.82 8.62
CA ILE A 58 8.14 15.09 10.01
C ILE A 58 6.75 14.51 10.29
N ARG A 59 5.74 14.87 9.50
CA ARG A 59 4.35 14.40 9.69
C ARG A 59 4.24 12.88 9.71
N MET A 60 4.95 12.20 8.79
CA MET A 60 5.00 10.74 8.71
C MET A 60 5.63 10.13 9.97
N GLN A 61 6.78 10.63 10.41
CA GLN A 61 7.44 10.14 11.62
C GLN A 61 6.56 10.31 12.87
N TYR A 62 5.89 11.46 13.02
CA TYR A 62 4.95 11.69 14.12
C TYR A 62 3.76 10.73 14.06
N GLN A 63 3.17 10.50 12.87
CA GLN A 63 2.09 9.53 12.71
C GLN A 63 2.52 8.13 13.13
N GLU A 64 3.62 7.65 12.56
CA GLU A 64 4.04 6.27 12.78
C GLU A 64 4.52 6.04 14.21
N ASN A 65 5.14 7.04 14.85
CA ASN A 65 5.42 6.97 16.28
C ASN A 65 4.14 6.79 17.09
N MET A 66 3.09 7.53 16.78
CA MET A 66 1.79 7.35 17.44
C MET A 66 1.23 5.95 17.14
N ASP A 67 1.10 5.58 15.87
CA ASP A 67 0.54 4.30 15.44
C ASP A 67 1.28 3.09 16.05
N ALA A 68 2.60 3.17 16.18
CA ALA A 68 3.43 2.15 16.81
C ALA A 68 3.08 1.96 18.29
N LEU A 69 2.86 3.04 19.04
CA LEU A 69 2.43 2.97 20.45
C LEU A 69 1.09 2.23 20.60
N PHE A 70 0.18 2.38 19.62
CA PHE A 70 -1.09 1.67 19.57
C PHE A 70 -0.99 0.25 18.98
N GLY A 71 0.21 -0.22 18.63
CA GLY A 71 0.44 -1.57 18.17
C GLY A 71 0.04 -1.82 16.71
N ARG A 72 -0.11 -0.77 15.90
CA ARG A 72 -0.49 -0.90 14.48
C ARG A 72 0.44 -1.85 13.73
N PHE A 73 1.75 -1.66 13.89
CA PHE A 73 2.78 -2.44 13.18
C PHE A 73 3.01 -3.87 13.71
N CYS A 74 2.27 -4.28 14.75
CA CYS A 74 2.17 -5.69 15.11
C CYS A 74 1.29 -6.48 14.14
N VAL A 75 0.37 -5.80 13.43
CA VAL A 75 -0.44 -6.42 12.38
C VAL A 75 0.46 -6.72 11.17
N PRO A 76 0.43 -7.95 10.61
CA PRO A 76 1.34 -8.34 9.53
C PRO A 76 1.34 -7.38 8.35
N GLU A 77 0.17 -7.00 7.84
CA GLU A 77 0.06 -6.15 6.65
C GLU A 77 0.30 -4.65 6.89
N GLU A 78 0.47 -4.22 8.14
CA GLU A 78 0.81 -2.84 8.46
C GLU A 78 2.33 -2.71 8.54
N ARG A 79 2.97 -2.17 7.49
CA ARG A 79 4.43 -2.01 7.42
C ARG A 79 4.83 -0.52 7.44
N PRO A 80 5.75 -0.11 8.33
CA PRO A 80 6.11 1.30 8.49
C PRO A 80 7.02 1.81 7.37
N PHE A 81 6.83 3.09 7.02
CA PHE A 81 7.65 3.89 6.12
C PHE A 81 8.90 4.44 6.78
N THR A 82 8.86 4.66 8.11
CA THR A 82 9.97 5.16 8.91
C THR A 82 10.64 4.04 9.70
N ARG A 83 11.66 4.41 10.49
CA ARG A 83 12.50 3.50 11.28
C ARG A 83 12.59 4.01 12.71
N ASN A 84 13.13 3.18 13.61
CA ASN A 84 13.33 3.49 15.03
C ASN A 84 12.04 3.86 15.77
N LEU A 85 10.95 3.16 15.43
CA LEU A 85 9.64 3.35 16.06
C LEU A 85 9.61 2.79 17.48
N PRO A 86 8.83 3.39 18.40
CA PRO A 86 8.70 2.90 19.75
C PRO A 86 7.99 1.55 19.79
N SER A 87 8.31 0.73 20.80
CA SER A 87 7.54 -0.48 21.09
C SER A 87 6.09 -0.13 21.47
N PRO A 88 5.11 -0.98 21.14
CA PRO A 88 3.73 -0.79 21.56
C PRO A 88 3.60 -0.63 23.08
N ARG A 89 2.75 0.30 23.52
CA ARG A 89 2.44 0.52 24.95
C ARG A 89 1.11 -0.08 25.36
N ARG A 90 0.42 -0.75 24.45
CA ARG A 90 -0.77 -1.56 24.73
C ARG A 90 -0.47 -3.04 24.52
N ALA A 91 -1.21 -3.90 25.21
CA ALA A 91 -1.25 -5.30 24.88
C ALA A 91 -1.88 -5.48 23.48
N VAL A 92 -1.20 -6.24 22.63
CA VAL A 92 -1.68 -6.58 21.28
C VAL A 92 -1.89 -8.08 21.23
N ILE A 93 -3.14 -8.50 21.04
CA ILE A 93 -3.53 -9.90 20.84
C ILE A 93 -4.14 -9.97 19.45
N LEU A 94 -3.50 -10.73 18.55
CA LEU A 94 -3.97 -10.96 17.19
C LEU A 94 -4.40 -12.42 17.05
N GLU A 95 -5.48 -12.68 16.32
CA GLU A 95 -5.79 -14.06 15.92
C GLU A 95 -4.68 -14.59 15.00
N GLU A 96 -4.52 -15.92 14.99
CA GLU A 96 -3.64 -16.58 14.02
C GLU A 96 -4.03 -16.17 12.58
N THR A 97 -3.07 -15.63 11.84
CA THR A 97 -3.30 -15.09 10.49
C THR A 97 -3.19 -16.15 9.40
N GLY A 98 -2.51 -17.26 9.69
CA GLY A 98 -2.18 -18.32 8.71
C GLY A 98 -0.87 -18.08 7.95
N LEU A 99 -0.20 -16.95 8.15
CA LEU A 99 1.09 -16.66 7.53
C LEU A 99 2.23 -17.44 8.22
N ASN A 100 3.16 -17.97 7.44
CA ASN A 100 4.28 -18.78 7.94
C ASN A 100 5.63 -18.12 7.68
N ILE A 101 5.83 -16.93 8.26
CA ILE A 101 7.06 -16.14 8.11
C ILE A 101 7.60 -15.67 9.47
N LEU A 102 8.89 -15.99 9.69
CA LEU A 102 9.93 -15.10 10.20
C LEU A 102 9.58 -13.70 10.74
N ASN A 103 9.88 -12.82 9.80
CA ASN A 103 10.16 -11.42 9.96
C ASN A 103 9.45 -10.74 8.81
N PHE A 104 8.36 -10.06 9.11
CA PHE A 104 7.54 -9.36 8.12
C PHE A 104 8.29 -8.21 7.44
N ASP A 105 9.40 -7.71 8.01
CA ASP A 105 10.20 -6.66 7.37
C ASP A 105 10.92 -7.16 6.11
N LYS A 106 11.06 -8.47 5.92
CA LYS A 106 11.54 -9.06 4.65
C LYS A 106 10.59 -8.83 3.48
N VAL A 107 9.34 -8.44 3.76
CA VAL A 107 8.30 -8.13 2.77
C VAL A 107 7.90 -6.65 2.85
N ASN A 108 8.65 -5.81 3.59
CA ASN A 108 8.37 -4.39 3.70
C ASN A 108 8.83 -3.63 2.44
N LEU A 109 7.87 -3.36 1.55
CA LEU A 109 8.01 -2.57 0.32
C LEU A 109 7.73 -1.05 0.48
N SER A 110 7.66 -0.53 1.71
CA SER A 110 7.22 0.87 1.95
C SER A 110 8.11 1.93 1.29
N SER A 111 9.40 1.66 1.07
CA SER A 111 10.30 2.57 0.34
C SER A 111 9.92 2.75 -1.12
N GLU A 112 9.65 1.65 -1.82
CA GLU A 112 9.25 1.68 -3.22
C GLU A 112 7.85 2.29 -3.38
N ILE A 113 6.93 1.94 -2.47
CA ILE A 113 5.59 2.54 -2.43
C ILE A 113 5.67 4.06 -2.30
N LEU A 114 6.53 4.56 -1.41
CA LEU A 114 6.68 6.00 -1.20
C LEU A 114 7.23 6.71 -2.44
N THR A 115 8.20 6.08 -3.11
CA THR A 115 8.81 6.62 -4.34
C THR A 115 7.76 6.77 -5.43
N ASP A 116 7.04 5.68 -5.74
CA ASP A 116 6.01 5.69 -6.79
C ASP A 116 4.83 6.60 -6.44
N TYR A 117 4.53 6.76 -5.14
CA TYR A 117 3.48 7.67 -4.68
C TYR A 117 3.82 9.15 -4.94
N PHE A 118 5.07 9.58 -4.75
CA PHE A 118 5.43 10.96 -5.08
C PHE A 118 5.30 11.24 -6.57
N ASP A 119 5.67 10.28 -7.42
CA ASP A 119 5.44 10.38 -8.86
C ASP A 119 3.95 10.45 -9.21
N LEU A 120 3.10 9.71 -8.49
CA LEU A 120 1.64 9.80 -8.65
C LEU A 120 1.12 11.20 -8.32
N ILE A 121 1.58 11.82 -7.23
CA ILE A 121 1.07 13.13 -6.78
C ILE A 121 1.28 14.22 -7.82
N THR A 122 2.42 14.20 -8.52
CA THR A 122 2.70 15.17 -9.60
C THR A 122 1.73 15.06 -10.79
N LYS A 123 1.12 13.88 -10.99
CA LYS A 123 0.18 13.60 -12.08
C LYS A 123 -1.27 13.80 -11.64
N LEU A 124 -1.56 13.47 -10.38
CA LEU A 124 -2.91 13.45 -9.80
C LEU A 124 -3.41 14.83 -9.39
N CYS A 125 -2.53 15.68 -8.84
CA CYS A 125 -2.90 16.98 -8.27
C CYS A 125 -2.61 18.12 -9.23
N GLN A 126 -3.28 19.27 -9.06
CA GLN A 126 -2.99 20.46 -9.86
C GLN A 126 -1.54 20.94 -9.63
N PRO A 127 -0.77 21.26 -10.70
CA PRO A 127 0.65 21.59 -10.62
C PRO A 127 0.87 23.04 -10.15
N SER A 128 0.44 23.33 -8.93
CA SER A 128 0.46 24.66 -8.31
C SER A 128 0.67 24.52 -6.80
N ASP A 129 0.54 25.64 -6.09
CA ASP A 129 0.65 25.74 -4.64
C ASP A 129 -0.58 26.51 -4.12
N ASP A 130 -1.37 25.88 -3.25
CA ASP A 130 -2.54 26.49 -2.60
C ASP A 130 -2.29 26.84 -1.12
N GLY A 131 -1.07 26.62 -0.62
CA GLY A 131 -0.70 26.85 0.78
C GLY A 131 -1.28 25.86 1.80
N GLN A 132 -2.11 24.89 1.39
CA GLN A 132 -2.77 23.93 2.29
C GLN A 132 -1.84 22.76 2.64
N TYR A 133 -0.67 23.08 3.16
CA TYR A 133 0.42 22.13 3.39
C TYR A 133 0.07 21.04 4.41
N GLY A 134 -0.54 21.45 5.54
CA GLY A 134 -0.94 20.52 6.60
C GLY A 134 -1.96 19.48 6.12
N SER A 135 -2.99 19.93 5.40
CA SER A 135 -4.00 19.05 4.82
C SER A 135 -3.40 18.16 3.73
N SER A 136 -2.47 18.67 2.91
CA SER A 136 -1.79 17.87 1.89
C SER A 136 -1.05 16.69 2.51
N VAL A 137 -0.17 16.94 3.50
CA VAL A 137 0.60 15.87 4.13
C VAL A 137 -0.28 14.91 4.92
N GLU A 138 -1.39 15.37 5.51
CA GLU A 138 -2.36 14.49 6.17
C GLU A 138 -3.00 13.50 5.19
N HIS A 139 -3.47 13.99 4.04
CA HIS A 139 -4.05 13.12 3.01
C HIS A 139 -2.99 12.24 2.34
N ASP A 140 -1.73 12.68 2.29
CA ASP A 140 -0.60 11.83 1.88
C ASP A 140 -0.45 10.61 2.79
N ILE A 141 -0.44 10.83 4.12
CA ILE A 141 -0.37 9.74 5.10
C ILE A 141 -1.51 8.75 4.89
N TYR A 142 -2.75 9.23 4.75
CA TYR A 142 -3.90 8.36 4.59
C TYR A 142 -3.86 7.54 3.30
N ALA A 143 -3.46 8.14 2.19
CA ALA A 143 -3.30 7.44 0.92
C ALA A 143 -2.19 6.38 0.99
N LEU A 144 -1.01 6.75 1.49
CA LEU A 144 0.14 5.85 1.63
C LEU A 144 -0.18 4.65 2.52
N GLN A 145 -0.85 4.87 3.65
CA GLN A 145 -1.28 3.79 4.54
C GLN A 145 -2.26 2.83 3.86
N ALA A 146 -3.24 3.34 3.10
CA ALA A 146 -4.19 2.52 2.35
C ALA A 146 -3.49 1.70 1.25
N ILE A 147 -2.58 2.34 0.50
CA ILE A 147 -1.81 1.72 -0.57
C ILE A 147 -0.89 0.63 -0.01
N ALA A 148 -0.13 0.94 1.04
CA ALA A 148 0.77 -0.01 1.68
C ALA A 148 0.01 -1.23 2.20
N ARG A 149 -1.07 -1.01 2.96
CA ARG A 149 -1.88 -2.12 3.46
C ARG A 149 -2.39 -3.02 2.34
N ARG A 150 -2.86 -2.46 1.23
CA ARG A 150 -3.33 -3.24 0.06
C ARG A 150 -2.22 -4.06 -0.57
N ILE A 151 -1.03 -3.47 -0.73
CA ILE A 151 0.12 -4.16 -1.33
C ILE A 151 0.62 -5.26 -0.42
N HIS A 152 0.87 -4.98 0.86
CA HIS A 152 1.41 -5.96 1.81
C HIS A 152 0.40 -7.06 2.14
N TYR A 153 -0.90 -6.75 2.26
CA TYR A 153 -1.93 -7.78 2.43
C TYR A 153 -1.98 -8.69 1.21
N GLY A 154 -2.00 -8.13 -0.01
CA GLY A 154 -1.95 -8.93 -1.24
C GLY A 154 -0.69 -9.80 -1.30
N ALA A 155 0.47 -9.20 -1.05
CA ALA A 155 1.77 -9.86 -1.09
C ALA A 155 1.83 -11.12 -0.21
N MET A 156 1.38 -11.02 1.04
CA MET A 156 1.52 -12.14 1.98
C MET A 156 0.40 -13.17 1.85
N TYR A 157 -0.85 -12.73 1.78
CA TYR A 157 -1.99 -13.65 1.86
C TYR A 157 -2.28 -14.32 0.51
N ILE A 158 -2.10 -13.63 -0.63
CA ILE A 158 -2.20 -14.29 -1.94
C ILE A 158 -1.08 -15.31 -2.11
N ALA A 159 0.15 -14.96 -1.70
CA ALA A 159 1.28 -15.89 -1.76
C ALA A 159 1.05 -17.12 -0.89
N GLU A 160 0.52 -16.97 0.34
CA GLU A 160 0.22 -18.12 1.21
C GLU A 160 -0.88 -19.02 0.62
N CYS A 161 -1.95 -18.45 0.04
CA CYS A 161 -2.99 -19.21 -0.65
C CYS A 161 -2.44 -19.98 -1.86
N LYS A 162 -1.60 -19.33 -2.68
CA LYS A 162 -0.98 -19.95 -3.86
C LYS A 162 0.02 -21.04 -3.46
N TYR A 163 0.83 -20.79 -2.44
CA TYR A 163 1.74 -21.79 -1.86
C TYR A 163 0.97 -23.03 -1.42
N SER A 164 -0.10 -22.85 -0.64
CA SER A 164 -0.92 -23.96 -0.15
C SER A 164 -1.56 -24.78 -1.29
N SER A 165 -1.86 -24.14 -2.43
CA SER A 165 -2.49 -24.78 -3.58
C SER A 165 -1.49 -25.46 -4.54
N SER A 166 -0.20 -25.12 -4.46
CA SER A 166 0.83 -25.55 -5.41
C SER A 166 2.20 -25.71 -4.75
N THR A 167 2.22 -26.36 -3.58
CA THR A 167 3.39 -26.51 -2.71
C THR A 167 4.61 -27.06 -3.43
N ASP A 168 4.48 -28.20 -4.12
CA ASP A 168 5.62 -28.90 -4.74
C ASP A 168 6.28 -28.06 -5.83
N LEU A 169 5.47 -27.46 -6.71
CA LEU A 169 5.94 -26.57 -7.76
C LEU A 169 6.68 -25.36 -7.18
N LEU A 170 6.10 -24.69 -6.18
CA LEU A 170 6.70 -23.49 -5.61
C LEU A 170 7.95 -23.82 -4.80
N ASN A 171 8.02 -24.96 -4.12
CA ASN A 171 9.25 -25.43 -3.48
C ASN A 171 10.38 -25.62 -4.48
N GLN A 172 10.10 -26.31 -5.60
CA GLN A 172 11.09 -26.51 -6.66
C GLN A 172 11.60 -25.18 -7.22
N LEU A 173 10.70 -24.23 -7.50
CA LEU A 173 11.07 -22.91 -8.03
C LEU A 173 11.92 -22.10 -7.02
N ILE A 174 11.58 -22.15 -5.73
CA ILE A 174 12.33 -21.49 -4.66
C ILE A 174 13.72 -22.12 -4.51
N GLU A 175 13.83 -23.45 -4.53
CA GLU A 175 15.11 -24.17 -4.40
C GLU A 175 16.07 -23.85 -5.55
N ASN A 176 15.54 -23.71 -6.75
CA ASN A 176 16.30 -23.34 -7.94
C ASN A 176 16.60 -21.84 -8.03
N ASN A 177 16.12 -21.01 -7.09
CA ASN A 177 16.15 -19.55 -7.16
C ASN A 177 15.57 -19.01 -8.49
N ASP A 178 14.57 -19.70 -9.05
CA ASP A 178 13.99 -19.36 -10.34
C ASP A 178 12.96 -18.23 -10.19
N TYR A 179 13.47 -17.01 -10.14
CA TYR A 179 12.64 -15.80 -10.04
C TYR A 179 11.63 -15.68 -11.18
N ASN A 180 12.03 -16.02 -12.41
CA ASN A 180 11.17 -15.89 -13.58
C ASN A 180 10.07 -16.95 -13.57
N GLY A 181 10.39 -18.18 -13.16
CA GLY A 181 9.41 -19.24 -12.96
C GLY A 181 8.41 -18.88 -11.86
N MET A 182 8.86 -18.33 -10.73
CA MET A 182 7.96 -17.82 -9.68
C MET A 182 7.05 -16.69 -10.21
N MET A 183 7.61 -15.68 -10.87
CA MET A 183 6.82 -14.58 -11.44
C MET A 183 5.76 -15.08 -12.42
N SER A 184 6.12 -16.06 -13.26
CA SER A 184 5.21 -16.66 -14.24
C SER A 184 4.09 -17.46 -13.56
N ALA A 185 4.42 -18.28 -12.56
CA ALA A 185 3.45 -19.08 -11.80
C ALA A 185 2.47 -18.21 -11.00
N LEU A 186 2.90 -17.02 -10.56
CA LEU A 186 2.07 -16.10 -9.78
C LEU A 186 1.19 -15.20 -10.66
N THR A 187 1.51 -15.03 -11.95
CA THR A 187 0.81 -14.09 -12.83
C THR A 187 -0.47 -14.69 -13.38
N ARG A 188 -1.59 -14.00 -13.19
CA ARG A 188 -2.88 -14.31 -13.85
C ARG A 188 -3.40 -13.09 -14.58
N LYS A 189 -3.10 -13.03 -15.88
CA LYS A 189 -3.33 -11.82 -16.69
C LYS A 189 -4.81 -11.42 -16.75
N ASP A 190 -5.70 -12.39 -16.84
CA ASP A 190 -7.14 -12.19 -16.84
C ASP A 190 -7.66 -11.57 -15.53
N VAL A 191 -7.05 -11.89 -14.39
CA VAL A 191 -7.37 -11.29 -13.09
C VAL A 191 -6.87 -9.85 -13.03
N GLU A 192 -5.65 -9.59 -13.51
CA GLU A 192 -5.11 -8.23 -13.57
C GLU A 192 -5.99 -7.32 -14.44
N ASP A 193 -6.42 -7.78 -15.61
CA ASP A 193 -7.25 -6.98 -16.51
C ASP A 193 -8.65 -6.70 -15.93
N ARG A 194 -9.21 -7.65 -15.16
CA ARG A 194 -10.45 -7.43 -14.38
C ARG A 194 -10.27 -6.39 -13.28
N ILE A 195 -9.16 -6.44 -12.54
CA ILE A 195 -8.83 -5.42 -11.53
C ILE A 195 -8.78 -4.05 -12.19
N ILE A 196 -8.06 -3.91 -13.31
CA ILE A 196 -7.96 -2.62 -14.02
C ILE A 196 -9.30 -2.10 -14.49
N THR A 197 -10.17 -2.96 -15.04
CA THR A 197 -11.52 -2.58 -15.46
C THR A 197 -12.33 -2.08 -14.27
N ARG A 198 -12.34 -2.82 -13.17
CA ARG A 198 -13.06 -2.48 -11.94
C ARG A 198 -12.55 -1.19 -11.29
N ILE A 199 -11.24 -0.95 -11.26
CA ILE A 199 -10.66 0.30 -10.72
C ILE A 199 -11.18 1.52 -11.47
N ARG A 200 -11.25 1.44 -12.80
CA ARG A 200 -11.82 2.51 -13.63
C ARG A 200 -13.28 2.76 -13.27
N GLU A 201 -14.09 1.70 -13.27
CA GLU A 201 -15.52 1.78 -12.96
C GLU A 201 -15.78 2.36 -11.56
N LYS A 202 -15.06 1.87 -10.54
CA LYS A 202 -15.15 2.38 -9.16
C LYS A 202 -14.74 3.84 -9.07
N THR A 203 -13.68 4.26 -9.78
CA THR A 203 -13.21 5.65 -9.76
C THR A 203 -14.20 6.60 -10.44
N ILE A 204 -14.85 6.16 -11.52
CA ILE A 204 -15.94 6.91 -12.16
C ILE A 204 -17.13 7.00 -11.21
N ALA A 205 -17.58 5.86 -10.67
CA ALA A 205 -18.75 5.78 -9.78
C ALA A 205 -18.61 6.67 -8.54
N ALA A 206 -17.43 6.68 -7.92
CA ALA A 206 -17.13 7.50 -6.75
C ALA A 206 -17.25 9.02 -7.00
N GLN A 207 -17.26 9.45 -8.27
CA GLN A 207 -17.27 10.85 -8.66
C GLN A 207 -18.55 11.29 -9.41
N VAL A 208 -19.55 10.41 -9.56
CA VAL A 208 -20.77 10.72 -10.34
C VAL A 208 -21.54 11.93 -9.79
N SER A 209 -21.62 12.06 -8.46
CA SER A 209 -22.45 13.06 -7.78
C SER A 209 -21.65 14.20 -7.15
N ILE A 210 -20.43 14.47 -7.64
CA ILE A 210 -19.59 15.56 -7.07
C ILE A 210 -20.10 16.93 -7.50
N ASN A 211 -19.94 17.92 -6.63
CA ASN A 211 -20.16 19.32 -6.97
C ASN A 211 -18.84 19.96 -7.42
N GLU A 212 -18.67 20.14 -8.73
CA GLU A 212 -17.44 20.69 -9.33
C GLU A 212 -17.21 22.17 -9.02
N LEU A 213 -18.17 22.87 -8.41
CA LEU A 213 -17.93 24.23 -7.89
C LEU A 213 -16.93 24.24 -6.73
N VAL A 214 -16.81 23.12 -6.00
CA VAL A 214 -16.00 23.02 -4.77
C VAL A 214 -15.08 21.81 -4.75
N ARG A 215 -15.12 20.95 -5.77
CA ARG A 215 -14.28 19.75 -5.86
C ARG A 215 -13.63 19.59 -7.22
N TYR A 216 -12.39 19.12 -7.22
CA TYR A 216 -11.70 18.69 -8.42
C TYR A 216 -12.05 17.23 -8.73
N ARG A 217 -12.43 16.97 -9.99
CA ARG A 217 -12.57 15.62 -10.54
C ARG A 217 -11.20 15.09 -10.94
N ILE A 218 -10.88 13.86 -10.55
CA ILE A 218 -9.66 13.18 -11.00
C ILE A 218 -9.94 12.33 -12.24
N ASP A 219 -8.96 12.27 -13.16
CA ASP A 219 -8.99 11.37 -14.30
C ASP A 219 -8.82 9.91 -13.82
N PRO A 220 -9.82 9.02 -14.06
CA PRO A 220 -9.73 7.60 -13.72
C PRO A 220 -8.51 6.90 -14.31
N GLU A 221 -7.99 7.34 -15.47
CA GLU A 221 -6.83 6.72 -16.10
C GLU A 221 -5.53 6.91 -15.29
N ILE A 222 -5.44 7.96 -14.49
CA ILE A 222 -4.29 8.16 -13.59
C ILE A 222 -4.26 7.06 -12.52
N VAL A 223 -5.43 6.78 -11.92
CA VAL A 223 -5.57 5.72 -10.90
C VAL A 223 -5.37 4.34 -11.52
N VAL A 224 -5.91 4.11 -12.72
CA VAL A 224 -5.70 2.87 -13.48
C VAL A 224 -4.22 2.61 -13.76
N LYS A 225 -3.48 3.61 -14.25
CA LYS A 225 -2.05 3.48 -14.51
C LYS A 225 -1.29 3.17 -13.23
N PHE A 226 -1.61 3.86 -12.13
CA PHE A 226 -0.98 3.56 -10.84
C PHE A 226 -1.26 2.13 -10.35
N TYR A 227 -2.46 1.60 -10.56
CA TYR A 227 -2.75 0.20 -10.25
C TYR A 227 -1.95 -0.77 -11.13
N ARG A 228 -1.90 -0.51 -12.43
CA ARG A 228 -1.23 -1.35 -13.44
C ARG A 228 0.28 -1.38 -13.24
N ASP A 229 0.88 -0.22 -13.00
CA ASP A 229 2.32 -0.01 -13.12
C ASP A 229 3.01 -0.02 -11.74
N THR A 230 2.26 0.21 -10.65
CA THR A 230 2.80 0.22 -9.28
C THR A 230 2.14 -0.83 -8.38
N ILE A 231 0.83 -0.74 -8.10
CA ILE A 231 0.20 -1.57 -7.05
C ILE A 231 0.27 -3.07 -7.38
N ILE A 232 -0.09 -3.46 -8.60
CA ILE A 232 -0.05 -4.87 -9.03
C ILE A 232 1.40 -5.39 -9.08
N PRO A 233 2.36 -4.71 -9.73
CA PRO A 233 3.76 -5.15 -9.74
C PRO A 233 4.40 -5.25 -8.36
N LEU A 234 4.18 -4.26 -7.47
CA LEU A 234 4.71 -4.31 -6.10
C LEU A 234 4.05 -5.41 -5.28
N THR A 235 2.75 -5.68 -5.49
CA THR A 235 2.09 -6.83 -4.85
C THR A 235 2.80 -8.14 -5.25
N LYS A 236 3.05 -8.36 -6.54
CA LYS A 236 3.76 -9.56 -7.03
C LYS A 236 5.20 -9.65 -6.55
N LYS A 237 5.94 -8.53 -6.51
CA LYS A 237 7.27 -8.45 -5.91
C LYS A 237 7.23 -8.90 -4.45
N GLY A 238 6.22 -8.45 -3.70
CA GLY A 238 5.98 -8.85 -2.33
C GLY A 238 5.60 -10.32 -2.18
N GLU A 239 4.81 -10.88 -3.10
CA GLU A 239 4.51 -12.31 -3.11
C GLU A 239 5.79 -13.16 -3.20
N ILE A 240 6.70 -12.80 -4.11
CA ILE A 240 7.99 -13.50 -4.25
C ILE A 240 8.84 -13.31 -2.99
N ALA A 241 8.93 -12.08 -2.46
CA ALA A 241 9.68 -11.80 -1.24
C ALA A 241 9.15 -12.61 -0.04
N TYR A 242 7.83 -12.76 0.06
CA TYR A 242 7.21 -13.62 1.06
C TYR A 242 7.59 -15.07 0.86
N LEU A 243 7.42 -15.64 -0.35
CA LEU A 243 7.74 -17.04 -0.65
C LEU A 243 9.19 -17.39 -0.33
N LEU A 244 10.14 -16.52 -0.68
CA LEU A 244 11.57 -16.71 -0.41
C LEU A 244 11.91 -16.71 1.09
N ASN A 245 11.10 -16.06 1.92
CA ASN A 245 11.31 -15.94 3.37
C ASN A 245 10.30 -16.77 4.19
N ARG A 246 9.40 -17.50 3.52
CA ARG A 246 8.44 -18.39 4.15
C ARG A 246 9.19 -19.58 4.74
N ARG A 247 8.82 -19.99 5.95
CA ARG A 247 9.34 -21.23 6.54
C ARG A 247 8.88 -22.42 5.71
N ARG A 248 9.77 -23.37 5.45
CA ARG A 248 9.41 -24.66 4.86
C ARG A 248 8.97 -25.59 6.00
N ASN A 249 7.91 -26.36 5.75
CA ASN A 249 7.52 -27.46 6.64
C ASN A 249 8.25 -28.72 6.19
#